data_AF-A0A961B3E7-F1
#
_entry.id   AF-A0A961B3E7-F1
#
_cell.length_a   1.000
_cell.length_b   1.000
_cell.length_c   1.000
_cell.angle_alpha   90.00
_cell.angle_beta   90.00
_cell.angle_gamma   90.00
#
_symmetry.space_group_name_H-M   'P 1'
#
loop_
_entity.id
_entity.type
_entity.pdbx_description
1 polymer ?
#
loop_
_entity_poly.entity_id
_entity_poly.type
_entity_poly.pdbx_seq_one_letter_code
_entity_poly.pdbx_strand_id
1 'polypeptide(L)'
;ADWNLVAALRSDPAPLPLLRDFLERAFRRPVGEAEIGRYEKIVRDAQRRGEDREAALKLAMSAALVSPRFLFRPEGREGRALDGYDLASRLSYFLWLSGPDGRLLDLAATGDLARPDVLAAEAGRMLADPRADAFFGAFADDWLGIRNLGGAIAPDPERFPEFTPELALAMRGEAVRTLAGVFRGGGALTDLLGTGEATLNETLARHYGVEGVTGPDFRRVKVDDPNRGGLLGLGAVLVATSSPARTNPVRRGAWVLERVLGEDPGEPRPNAGELPGNAGERRGKTLREELESHRSRPDCARCHDRIDPVGFALQNYDATGRWRDTEAGRPVDARGRLPGGAAFDGPGGLRDALVARRADFVENVTARLLAFALGRKVEYFDRAAVKAIAAEMLDRDASARALVEAVVRADAFRFRETGD
;
A
#
# COMPACT_ATOMS: atom_id res chain seq x y z
N ALA A 1 10.37 -16.87 9.13
CA ALA A 1 10.33 -18.34 9.28
C ALA A 1 11.77 -18.83 9.29
N ASP A 2 12.16 -19.54 10.33
CA ASP A 2 13.51 -20.06 10.50
C ASP A 2 13.72 -21.23 9.51
N TRP A 3 14.52 -21.02 8.46
CA TRP A 3 14.80 -22.00 7.40
C TRP A 3 15.91 -22.99 7.80
N ASN A 4 16.02 -23.33 9.09
CA ASN A 4 17.01 -24.27 9.62
C ASN A 4 16.73 -25.75 9.23
N LEU A 5 16.13 -25.98 8.06
CA LEU A 5 16.00 -27.30 7.42
C LEU A 5 17.36 -27.96 7.18
N VAL A 6 18.42 -27.18 6.98
CA VAL A 6 19.79 -27.67 6.71
C VAL A 6 20.37 -28.44 7.90
N ALA A 7 20.03 -28.06 9.12
CA ALA A 7 20.46 -28.80 10.31
C ALA A 7 19.72 -30.13 10.45
N ALA A 8 18.41 -30.13 10.21
CA ALA A 8 17.57 -31.34 10.23
C ALA A 8 17.92 -32.34 9.12
N LEU A 9 18.38 -31.84 7.95
CA LEU A 9 18.82 -32.63 6.80
C LEU A 9 19.98 -33.59 7.13
N ARG A 10 20.81 -33.27 8.12
CA ARG A 10 22.00 -34.05 8.47
C ARG A 10 21.74 -35.17 9.47
N SER A 11 20.64 -35.13 10.21
CA SER A 11 20.41 -35.99 11.38
C SER A 11 19.33 -37.07 11.20
N ASP A 12 18.43 -36.97 10.21
CA ASP A 12 17.31 -37.91 10.05
C ASP A 12 17.58 -38.96 8.93
N PRO A 13 17.57 -40.27 9.23
CA PRO A 13 17.79 -41.32 8.23
C PRO A 13 16.66 -41.44 7.19
N ALA A 14 15.47 -40.87 7.40
CA ALA A 14 14.36 -40.94 6.43
C ALA A 14 14.17 -39.62 5.65
N PRO A 15 14.35 -39.58 4.31
CA PRO A 15 14.12 -38.36 3.51
C PRO A 15 12.63 -37.99 3.33
N LEU A 16 11.71 -38.86 3.76
CA LEU A 16 10.27 -38.75 3.53
C LEU A 16 9.56 -37.72 4.41
N PRO A 17 9.78 -37.69 5.74
CA PRO A 17 9.08 -36.73 6.61
C PRO A 17 9.47 -35.29 6.26
N LEU A 18 10.76 -35.04 6.00
CA LEU A 18 11.25 -33.71 5.65
C LEU A 18 10.69 -33.20 4.31
N LEU A 19 10.68 -34.06 3.28
CA LEU A 19 10.15 -33.67 1.97
C LEU A 19 8.64 -33.41 2.05
N ARG A 20 7.90 -34.23 2.79
CA ARG A 20 6.47 -33.99 3.06
C ARG A 20 6.27 -32.64 3.75
N ASP A 21 6.93 -32.40 4.88
CA ASP A 21 6.81 -31.15 5.63
C ASP A 21 7.09 -29.93 4.76
N PHE A 22 8.14 -30.00 3.93
CA PHE A 22 8.47 -28.95 2.99
C PHE A 22 7.38 -28.75 1.94
N LEU A 23 6.88 -29.82 1.33
CA LEU A 23 5.84 -29.74 0.30
C LEU A 23 4.51 -29.22 0.87
N GLU A 24 4.15 -29.62 2.09
CA GLU A 24 2.93 -29.12 2.76
C GLU A 24 3.02 -27.62 3.05
N ARG A 25 4.18 -27.12 3.47
CA ARG A 25 4.43 -25.68 3.64
C ARG A 25 4.50 -24.94 2.31
N ALA A 26 5.17 -25.53 1.31
CA ALA A 26 5.34 -24.93 0.00
C ALA A 26 4.00 -24.85 -0.76
N PHE A 27 3.12 -25.83 -0.60
CA PHE A 27 1.80 -25.86 -1.24
C PHE A 27 0.66 -25.41 -0.35
N ARG A 28 0.94 -25.18 0.94
CA ARG A 28 0.03 -24.59 1.94
C ARG A 28 -1.21 -25.45 2.21
N ARG A 29 -1.04 -26.76 2.09
CA ARG A 29 -2.06 -27.79 2.33
C ARG A 29 -1.41 -29.16 2.49
N PRO A 30 -2.11 -30.16 3.04
CA PRO A 30 -1.68 -31.55 3.01
C PRO A 30 -1.42 -32.01 1.57
N VAL A 31 -0.34 -32.77 1.40
CA VAL A 31 0.00 -33.40 0.12
C VAL A 31 -0.29 -34.91 0.18
N GLY A 32 -0.98 -35.42 -0.83
CA GLY A 32 -1.29 -36.85 -0.92
C GLY A 32 -0.09 -37.69 -1.34
N GLU A 33 -0.13 -38.99 -1.06
CA GLU A 33 0.96 -39.94 -1.38
C GLU A 33 1.41 -39.89 -2.84
N ALA A 34 0.46 -39.80 -3.77
CA ALA A 34 0.77 -39.74 -5.20
C ALA A 34 1.51 -38.44 -5.59
N GLU A 35 1.26 -37.34 -4.87
CA GLU A 35 1.96 -36.07 -5.10
C GLU A 35 3.37 -36.10 -4.54
N ILE A 36 3.55 -36.62 -3.33
CA ILE A 36 4.87 -36.81 -2.73
C ILE A 36 5.71 -37.78 -3.58
N GLY A 37 5.12 -38.89 -4.03
CA GLY A 37 5.80 -39.88 -4.86
C GLY A 37 6.40 -39.30 -6.15
N ARG A 38 5.82 -38.22 -6.71
CA ARG A 38 6.41 -37.49 -7.85
C ARG A 38 7.70 -36.77 -7.48
N TYR A 39 7.74 -36.11 -6.32
CA TYR A 39 8.95 -35.41 -5.84
C TYR A 39 10.01 -36.39 -5.33
N GLU A 40 9.61 -37.48 -4.69
CA GLU A 40 10.53 -38.55 -4.35
C GLU A 40 11.17 -39.20 -5.58
N LYS A 41 10.43 -39.31 -6.69
CA LYS A 41 10.99 -39.79 -7.95
C LYS A 41 12.13 -38.89 -8.41
N ILE A 42 12.00 -37.57 -8.26
CA ILE A 42 13.08 -36.61 -8.57
C ILE A 42 14.32 -36.90 -7.70
N VAL A 43 14.13 -37.09 -6.39
CA VAL A 43 15.23 -37.44 -5.48
C VAL A 43 15.91 -38.75 -5.91
N ARG A 44 15.13 -39.81 -6.17
CA ARG A 44 15.64 -41.11 -6.60
C ARG A 44 16.36 -41.04 -7.96
N ASP A 45 15.82 -40.27 -8.90
CA ASP A 45 16.42 -40.05 -10.22
C ASP A 45 17.76 -39.30 -10.13
N ALA A 46 17.87 -38.31 -9.24
CA ALA A 46 19.11 -37.57 -9.01
C ALA A 46 20.19 -38.45 -8.37
N GLN A 47 19.83 -39.21 -7.33
CA GLN A 47 20.76 -40.14 -6.67
C GLN A 47 21.27 -41.22 -7.63
N ARG A 48 20.42 -41.73 -8.54
CA ARG A 48 20.87 -42.67 -9.59
C ARG A 48 21.88 -42.07 -10.56
N ARG A 49 21.94 -40.75 -10.69
CA ARG A 49 22.93 -40.04 -11.51
C ARG A 49 24.21 -39.68 -10.75
N GLY A 50 24.32 -40.10 -9.49
CA GLY A 50 25.50 -39.86 -8.65
C GLY A 50 25.43 -38.62 -7.77
N GLU A 51 24.30 -37.91 -7.73
CA GLU A 51 24.11 -36.80 -6.80
C GLU A 51 24.06 -37.30 -5.36
N ASP A 52 24.67 -36.55 -4.44
CA ASP A 52 24.52 -36.82 -3.03
C ASP A 52 23.08 -36.54 -2.54
N ARG A 53 22.79 -36.97 -1.31
CA ARG A 53 21.45 -36.86 -0.74
C ARG A 53 20.98 -35.40 -0.62
N GLU A 54 21.87 -34.49 -0.27
CA GLU A 54 21.52 -33.08 -0.06
C GLU A 54 21.20 -32.41 -1.40
N ALA A 55 22.02 -32.66 -2.43
CA ALA A 55 21.81 -32.18 -3.79
C ALA A 55 20.50 -32.73 -4.39
N ALA A 56 20.23 -34.03 -4.22
CA ALA A 56 18.99 -34.64 -4.69
C ALA A 56 17.73 -34.05 -4.03
N LEU A 57 17.78 -33.77 -2.73
CA LEU A 57 16.68 -33.11 -2.01
C LEU A 57 16.51 -31.65 -2.46
N LYS A 58 17.61 -30.90 -2.59
CA LYS A 58 17.59 -29.52 -3.14
C LYS A 58 16.96 -29.48 -4.53
N LEU A 59 17.20 -30.48 -5.38
CA LEU A 59 16.58 -30.56 -6.69
C LEU A 59 15.06 -30.75 -6.61
N ALA A 60 14.58 -31.65 -5.76
CA ALA A 60 13.14 -31.86 -5.56
C ALA A 60 12.46 -30.62 -4.94
N MET A 61 13.12 -29.97 -3.98
CA MET A 61 12.63 -28.72 -3.40
C MET A 61 12.58 -27.60 -4.43
N SER A 62 13.61 -27.45 -5.27
CA SER A 62 13.64 -26.48 -6.36
C SER A 62 12.51 -26.73 -7.35
N ALA A 63 12.28 -27.99 -7.72
CA ALA A 63 11.17 -28.38 -8.59
C ALA A 63 9.80 -28.01 -8.00
N ALA A 64 9.63 -28.07 -6.68
CA ALA A 64 8.41 -27.62 -6.03
C ALA A 64 8.26 -26.09 -6.08
N LEU A 65 9.34 -25.35 -5.82
CA LEU A 65 9.36 -23.88 -5.81
C LEU A 65 9.16 -23.25 -7.19
N VAL A 66 9.44 -23.98 -8.27
CA VAL A 66 9.15 -23.52 -9.66
C VAL A 66 7.87 -24.13 -10.23
N SER A 67 7.11 -24.88 -9.42
CA SER A 67 5.86 -25.49 -9.88
C SER A 67 4.73 -24.45 -10.00
N PRO A 68 3.77 -24.63 -10.93
CA PRO A 68 2.58 -23.80 -11.00
C PRO A 68 1.81 -23.71 -9.67
N ARG A 69 1.78 -24.81 -8.90
CA ARG A 69 1.14 -24.86 -7.58
C ARG A 69 1.78 -23.89 -6.59
N PHE A 70 3.11 -23.80 -6.59
CA PHE A 70 3.82 -22.85 -5.73
C PHE A 70 3.64 -21.41 -6.21
N LEU A 71 3.90 -21.17 -7.50
CA LEU A 71 4.00 -19.83 -8.09
C LEU A 71 2.64 -19.13 -8.19
N PHE A 72 1.61 -19.83 -8.67
CA PHE A 72 0.30 -19.21 -8.95
C PHE A 72 -0.68 -19.32 -7.79
N ARG A 73 -0.41 -20.16 -6.79
CA ARG A 73 -1.32 -20.44 -5.65
C ARG A 73 -2.76 -20.66 -6.13
N PRO A 74 -2.99 -21.65 -7.03
CA PRO A 74 -4.30 -21.84 -7.62
C PRO A 74 -5.31 -22.22 -6.53
N GLU A 75 -6.39 -21.46 -6.49
CA GLU A 75 -7.52 -21.70 -5.61
C GLU A 75 -8.52 -22.67 -6.26
N GLY A 76 -9.57 -23.07 -5.53
CA GLY A 76 -10.62 -24.00 -5.93
C GLY A 76 -11.38 -23.65 -7.23
N ARG A 77 -12.61 -24.15 -7.40
CA ARG A 77 -13.35 -23.92 -8.66
C ARG A 77 -14.06 -22.56 -8.67
N GLU A 78 -14.16 -21.95 -9.84
CA GLU A 78 -14.93 -20.71 -10.06
C GLU A 78 -16.38 -20.86 -9.60
N GLY A 79 -16.93 -19.80 -9.01
CA GLY A 79 -18.29 -19.76 -8.46
C GLY A 79 -18.49 -20.62 -7.21
N ARG A 80 -17.42 -21.09 -6.58
CA ARG A 80 -17.49 -21.90 -5.34
C ARG A 80 -16.82 -21.20 -4.19
N ALA A 81 -17.32 -21.50 -2.99
CA ALA A 81 -16.66 -21.13 -1.75
C ALA A 81 -15.24 -21.72 -1.76
N LEU A 82 -14.29 -20.91 -1.31
CA LEU A 82 -12.92 -21.36 -1.08
C LEU A 82 -12.90 -22.37 0.07
N ASP A 83 -12.05 -23.38 -0.05
CA ASP A 83 -11.83 -24.30 1.06
C ASP A 83 -10.97 -23.64 2.15
N GLY A 84 -10.82 -24.33 3.29
CA GLY A 84 -10.05 -23.81 4.41
C GLY A 84 -8.59 -23.48 4.05
N TYR A 85 -7.95 -24.26 3.17
CA TYR A 85 -6.55 -24.05 2.80
C TYR A 85 -6.39 -22.88 1.83
N ASP A 86 -7.32 -22.72 0.90
CA ASP A 86 -7.40 -21.56 0.03
C ASP A 86 -7.57 -20.27 0.85
N LEU A 87 -8.50 -20.27 1.83
CA LEU A 87 -8.69 -19.14 2.74
C LEU A 87 -7.46 -18.85 3.59
N ALA A 88 -6.79 -19.89 4.11
CA ALA A 88 -5.56 -19.73 4.88
C ALA A 88 -4.45 -19.10 4.03
N SER A 89 -4.26 -19.58 2.80
CA SER A 89 -3.29 -19.04 1.86
C SER A 89 -3.64 -17.60 1.46
N ARG A 90 -4.90 -17.30 1.14
CA ARG A 90 -5.33 -15.95 0.76
C ARG A 90 -5.14 -14.96 1.92
N LEU A 91 -5.56 -15.32 3.13
CA LEU A 91 -5.40 -14.47 4.31
C LEU A 91 -3.92 -14.25 4.68
N SER A 92 -3.08 -15.29 4.61
CA SER A 92 -1.66 -15.17 4.94
C SER A 92 -0.91 -14.27 3.98
N TYR A 93 -1.21 -14.34 2.69
CA TYR A 93 -0.58 -13.48 1.71
C TYR A 93 -1.21 -12.09 1.64
N PHE A 94 -2.44 -11.91 2.09
CA PHE A 94 -2.99 -10.58 2.29
C PHE A 94 -2.24 -9.85 3.41
N LEU A 95 -2.17 -10.45 4.61
CA LEU A 95 -1.70 -9.73 5.81
C LEU A 95 -0.23 -9.90 6.13
N TRP A 96 0.42 -10.99 5.72
CA TRP A 96 1.84 -11.25 6.02
C TRP A 96 2.73 -11.36 4.78
N LEU A 97 2.16 -11.26 3.57
CA LEU A 97 2.87 -11.47 2.30
C LEU A 97 3.72 -12.77 2.30
N SER A 98 3.27 -13.78 3.04
CA SER A 98 3.99 -15.03 3.26
C SER A 98 3.02 -16.17 3.57
N GLY A 99 3.54 -17.39 3.70
CA GLY A 99 2.72 -18.57 3.96
C GLY A 99 1.98 -18.54 5.31
N PRO A 100 0.89 -19.30 5.44
CA PRO A 100 0.12 -19.43 6.67
C PRO A 100 0.97 -20.04 7.78
N ASP A 101 0.67 -19.69 9.04
CA ASP A 101 1.26 -20.38 10.18
C ASP A 101 0.50 -21.68 10.49
N GLY A 102 1.04 -22.50 11.40
CA GLY A 102 0.44 -23.79 11.77
C GLY A 102 -1.00 -23.64 12.25
N ARG A 103 -1.29 -22.63 13.08
CA ARG A 103 -2.64 -22.34 13.56
C ARG A 103 -3.63 -22.15 12.42
N LEU A 104 -3.26 -21.37 11.39
CA LEU A 104 -4.15 -21.14 10.25
C LEU A 104 -4.36 -22.41 9.41
N LEU A 105 -3.33 -23.26 9.29
CA LEU A 105 -3.44 -24.57 8.64
C LEU A 105 -4.30 -25.56 9.44
N ASP A 106 -4.27 -25.51 10.78
CA ASP A 106 -5.11 -26.35 11.64
C ASP A 106 -6.59 -25.96 11.55
N LEU A 107 -6.87 -24.66 11.54
CA LEU A 107 -8.23 -24.12 11.31
C LEU A 107 -8.72 -24.43 9.89
N ALA A 108 -7.82 -24.44 8.91
CA ALA A 108 -8.13 -24.88 7.55
C ALA A 108 -8.50 -26.36 7.50
N ALA A 109 -7.74 -27.21 8.20
CA ALA A 109 -7.94 -28.67 8.22
C ALA A 109 -9.29 -29.07 8.82
N THR A 110 -9.73 -28.35 9.85
CA THR A 110 -11.03 -28.59 10.53
C THR A 110 -12.21 -27.97 9.79
N GLY A 111 -11.97 -27.12 8.79
CA GLY A 111 -13.00 -26.35 8.09
C GLY A 111 -13.51 -25.13 8.87
N ASP A 112 -13.00 -24.90 10.09
CA ASP A 112 -13.42 -23.79 10.94
C ASP A 112 -13.10 -22.43 10.33
N LEU A 113 -12.02 -22.34 9.54
CA LEU A 113 -11.61 -21.09 8.90
C LEU A 113 -12.64 -20.56 7.87
N ALA A 114 -13.56 -21.40 7.40
CA ALA A 114 -14.65 -20.97 6.52
C ALA A 114 -15.73 -20.15 7.24
N ARG A 115 -15.76 -20.19 8.58
CA ARG A 115 -16.69 -19.40 9.40
C ARG A 115 -16.27 -17.93 9.43
N PRO A 116 -17.15 -16.97 9.06
CA PRO A 116 -16.78 -15.54 8.95
C PRO A 116 -16.23 -14.91 10.23
N ASP A 117 -16.72 -15.34 11.38
CA ASP A 117 -16.27 -14.89 12.71
C ASP A 117 -14.85 -15.38 13.02
N VAL A 118 -14.55 -16.65 12.73
CA VAL A 118 -13.21 -17.23 12.90
C VAL A 118 -12.21 -16.56 11.96
N LEU A 119 -12.57 -16.39 10.69
CA LEU A 119 -11.72 -15.76 9.69
C LEU A 119 -11.34 -14.32 10.08
N ALA A 120 -12.32 -13.54 10.55
CA ALA A 120 -12.08 -12.18 11.02
C ALA A 120 -11.24 -12.13 12.31
N ALA A 121 -11.45 -13.06 13.25
CA ALA A 121 -10.63 -13.16 14.45
C ALA A 121 -9.16 -13.46 14.11
N GLU A 122 -8.91 -14.36 13.15
CA GLU A 122 -7.56 -14.63 12.65
C GLU A 122 -6.97 -13.43 11.91
N ALA A 123 -7.75 -12.71 11.10
CA ALA A 123 -7.30 -11.47 10.46
C ALA A 123 -6.84 -10.42 11.49
N GLY A 124 -7.62 -10.24 12.57
CA GLY A 124 -7.25 -9.35 13.67
C GLY A 124 -5.97 -9.76 14.40
N ARG A 125 -5.79 -11.06 14.67
CA ARG A 125 -4.54 -11.62 15.24
C ARG A 125 -3.36 -11.35 14.32
N MET A 126 -3.51 -11.63 13.03
CA MET A 126 -2.45 -11.50 12.04
C MET A 126 -2.04 -10.05 11.82
N LEU A 127 -2.99 -9.12 11.84
CA LEU A 127 -2.72 -7.68 11.72
C LEU A 127 -1.88 -7.13 12.90
N ALA A 128 -2.07 -7.69 14.10
CA ALA A 128 -1.31 -7.34 15.30
C ALA A 128 0.11 -7.94 15.33
N ASP A 129 0.39 -8.97 14.53
CA ASP A 129 1.69 -9.63 14.45
C ASP A 129 2.71 -8.73 13.71
N PRO A 130 3.99 -8.70 14.15
CA PRO A 130 5.04 -7.94 13.46
C PRO A 130 5.21 -8.30 11.98
N ARG A 131 4.87 -9.53 11.57
CA ARG A 131 4.89 -9.93 10.15
C ARG A 131 3.98 -9.07 9.27
N ALA A 132 2.95 -8.43 9.83
CA ALA A 132 2.10 -7.50 9.10
C ALA A 132 2.82 -6.21 8.65
N ASP A 133 4.03 -5.92 9.14
CA ASP A 133 4.84 -4.82 8.63
C ASP A 133 5.11 -4.95 7.12
N ALA A 134 5.21 -6.18 6.61
CA ALA A 134 5.36 -6.45 5.18
C ALA A 134 4.14 -5.97 4.39
N PHE A 135 2.93 -6.24 4.89
CA PHE A 135 1.67 -5.74 4.33
C PHE A 135 1.66 -4.20 4.30
N PHE A 136 1.95 -3.54 5.43
CA PHE A 136 1.94 -2.07 5.47
C PHE A 136 2.97 -1.44 4.52
N GLY A 137 4.15 -2.06 4.37
CA GLY A 137 5.15 -1.67 3.38
C GLY A 137 4.61 -1.72 1.95
N ALA A 138 4.12 -2.88 1.53
CA ALA A 138 3.64 -3.08 0.16
C ALA A 138 2.36 -2.28 -0.14
N PHE A 139 1.45 -2.19 0.83
CA PHE A 139 0.20 -1.46 0.70
C PHE A 139 0.44 0.05 0.64
N ALA A 140 1.34 0.61 1.46
CA ALA A 140 1.73 2.03 1.36
C ALA A 140 2.39 2.33 0.02
N ASP A 141 3.31 1.47 -0.44
CA ASP A 141 3.98 1.61 -1.73
C ASP A 141 2.97 1.65 -2.90
N ASP A 142 1.98 0.77 -2.88
CA ASP A 142 0.96 0.65 -3.92
C ASP A 142 -0.07 1.80 -3.85
N TRP A 143 -0.73 1.95 -2.70
CA TRP A 143 -1.76 2.95 -2.50
C TRP A 143 -1.23 4.38 -2.66
N LEU A 144 -0.07 4.69 -2.11
CA LEU A 144 0.45 6.06 -2.14
C LEU A 144 1.33 6.32 -3.36
N GLY A 145 1.77 5.28 -4.06
CA GLY A 145 2.61 5.41 -5.26
C GLY A 145 4.08 5.74 -4.94
N ILE A 146 4.58 5.25 -3.80
CA ILE A 146 5.89 5.63 -3.25
C ILE A 146 6.98 4.57 -3.39
N ARG A 147 6.71 3.44 -4.08
CA ARG A 147 7.62 2.29 -4.22
C ARG A 147 9.03 2.66 -4.69
N ASN A 148 9.14 3.59 -5.63
CA ASN A 148 10.41 3.95 -6.29
C ASN A 148 11.06 5.22 -5.71
N LEU A 149 10.61 5.70 -4.55
CA LEU A 149 11.16 6.88 -3.88
C LEU A 149 12.63 6.65 -3.49
N GLY A 150 13.50 7.62 -3.83
CA GLY A 150 14.95 7.53 -3.62
C GLY A 150 15.69 6.77 -4.72
N GLY A 151 14.97 6.21 -5.70
CA GLY A 151 15.52 5.60 -6.91
C GLY A 151 15.06 6.37 -8.15
N ALA A 152 14.16 5.77 -8.93
CA ALA A 152 13.61 6.42 -10.13
C ALA A 152 12.75 7.66 -9.83
N ILE A 153 12.25 7.79 -8.59
CA ILE A 153 11.57 9.00 -8.12
C ILE A 153 12.48 9.70 -7.10
N ALA A 154 13.18 10.73 -7.56
CA ALA A 154 14.02 11.58 -6.73
C ALA A 154 14.04 13.01 -7.29
N PRO A 155 14.16 14.03 -6.42
CA PRO A 155 14.55 15.37 -6.81
C PRO A 155 15.92 15.38 -7.51
N ASP A 156 16.18 16.42 -8.30
CA ASP A 156 17.48 16.67 -8.90
C ASP A 156 18.53 16.95 -7.79
N PRO A 157 19.59 16.12 -7.67
CA PRO A 157 20.56 16.25 -6.58
C PRO A 157 21.39 17.54 -6.66
N GLU A 158 21.53 18.17 -7.84
CA GLU A 158 22.21 19.47 -7.95
C GLU A 158 21.34 20.60 -7.39
N ARG A 159 20.01 20.46 -7.49
CA ARG A 159 19.05 21.46 -7.00
C ARG A 159 18.66 21.25 -5.54
N PHE A 160 18.57 20.00 -5.11
CA PHE A 160 18.11 19.59 -3.79
C PHE A 160 19.14 18.67 -3.11
N PRO A 161 20.36 19.15 -2.85
CA PRO A 161 21.44 18.34 -2.26
C PRO A 161 21.11 17.81 -0.86
N GLU A 162 20.12 18.40 -0.17
CA GLU A 162 19.62 17.91 1.11
C GLU A 162 18.83 16.59 1.00
N PHE A 163 18.37 16.23 -0.20
CA PHE A 163 17.55 15.04 -0.40
C PHE A 163 18.48 13.84 -0.57
N THR A 164 18.64 13.08 0.51
CA THR A 164 19.53 11.93 0.54
C THR A 164 18.75 10.61 0.49
N PRO A 165 19.41 9.47 0.14
CA PRO A 165 18.79 8.15 0.26
C PRO A 165 18.26 7.84 1.66
N GLU A 166 18.95 8.32 2.71
CA GLU A 166 18.52 8.17 4.10
C GLU A 166 17.21 8.93 4.37
N LEU A 167 17.06 10.15 3.81
CA LEU A 167 15.81 10.91 3.91
C LEU A 167 14.67 10.20 3.17
N ALA A 168 14.93 9.67 1.97
CA ALA A 168 13.94 8.92 1.20
C ALA A 168 13.46 7.66 1.97
N LEU A 169 14.39 6.91 2.58
CA LEU A 169 14.07 5.77 3.43
C LEU A 169 13.25 6.19 4.66
N ALA A 170 13.61 7.31 5.30
CA ALA A 170 12.87 7.82 6.44
C ALA A 170 11.43 8.22 6.05
N MET A 171 11.25 8.92 4.93
CA MET A 171 9.93 9.31 4.41
C MET A 171 9.04 8.10 4.09
N ARG A 172 9.60 7.04 3.47
CA ARG A 172 8.84 5.78 3.29
C ARG A 172 8.48 5.15 4.64
N GLY A 173 9.42 5.17 5.59
CA GLY A 173 9.21 4.66 6.95
C GLY A 173 8.10 5.39 7.72
N GLU A 174 7.94 6.70 7.53
CA GLU A 174 6.84 7.51 8.07
C GLU A 174 5.49 7.04 7.51
N ALA A 175 5.38 6.90 6.19
CA ALA A 175 4.16 6.46 5.53
C ALA A 175 3.71 5.09 6.05
N VAL A 176 4.63 4.11 6.07
CA VAL A 176 4.36 2.75 6.55
C VAL A 176 3.89 2.74 8.00
N ARG A 177 4.55 3.50 8.88
CA ARG A 177 4.21 3.51 10.31
C ARG A 177 2.94 4.29 10.62
N THR A 178 2.63 5.32 9.82
CA THR A 178 1.36 6.05 9.92
C THR A 178 0.19 5.12 9.61
N LEU A 179 0.28 4.36 8.51
CA LEU A 179 -0.72 3.34 8.17
C LEU A 179 -0.79 2.25 9.24
N ALA A 180 0.36 1.69 9.64
CA ALA A 180 0.40 0.64 10.66
C ALA A 180 -0.21 1.10 12.00
N GLY A 181 0.04 2.34 12.40
CA GLY A 181 -0.51 2.94 13.62
C GLY A 181 -2.03 3.00 13.61
N VAL A 182 -2.63 3.48 12.52
CA VAL A 182 -4.09 3.58 12.39
C VAL A 182 -4.73 2.19 12.33
N PHE A 183 -4.21 1.29 11.50
CA PHE A 183 -4.78 -0.05 11.32
C PHE A 183 -4.63 -0.95 12.55
N ARG A 184 -3.46 -0.96 13.21
CA ARG A 184 -3.26 -1.77 14.43
C ARG A 184 -3.94 -1.17 15.65
N GLY A 185 -3.93 0.16 15.76
CA GLY A 185 -4.58 0.89 16.86
C GLY A 185 -6.10 0.85 16.80
N GLY A 186 -6.67 0.49 15.64
CA GLY A 186 -8.11 0.51 15.42
C GLY A 186 -8.69 1.92 15.31
N GLY A 187 -7.86 2.91 14.98
CA GLY A 187 -8.27 4.31 14.77
C GLY A 187 -9.26 4.45 13.61
N ALA A 188 -9.90 5.61 13.53
CA ALA A 188 -10.81 5.90 12.43
C ALA A 188 -10.00 6.02 11.14
N LEU A 189 -10.55 5.58 10.01
CA LEU A 189 -9.90 5.73 8.71
C LEU A 189 -9.56 7.19 8.43
N THR A 190 -10.42 8.12 8.85
CA THR A 190 -10.21 9.57 8.73
C THR A 190 -9.00 10.09 9.50
N ASP A 191 -8.46 9.34 10.47
CA ASP A 191 -7.21 9.67 11.14
C ASP A 191 -6.03 9.71 10.16
N LEU A 192 -6.12 8.97 9.04
CA LEU A 192 -5.16 9.05 7.96
C LEU A 192 -5.16 10.43 7.27
N LEU A 193 -6.26 11.19 7.32
CA LEU A 193 -6.29 12.56 6.80
C LEU A 193 -5.62 13.56 7.76
N GLY A 194 -5.52 13.23 9.05
CA GLY A 194 -4.73 13.97 10.03
C GLY A 194 -5.27 13.85 11.45
N THR A 195 -4.36 13.68 12.42
CA THR A 195 -4.68 13.54 13.86
C THR A 195 -4.04 14.62 14.73
N GLY A 196 -3.31 15.58 14.14
CA GLY A 196 -2.41 16.47 14.89
C GLY A 196 -1.15 15.76 15.42
N GLU A 197 -0.86 14.55 14.94
CA GLU A 197 0.37 13.82 15.22
C GLU A 197 1.10 13.49 13.91
N ALA A 198 2.42 13.34 13.99
CA ALA A 198 3.26 12.78 12.93
C ALA A 198 4.17 11.68 13.49
N THR A 199 4.53 10.71 12.67
CA THR A 199 5.44 9.62 13.07
C THR A 199 6.84 9.88 12.54
N LEU A 200 7.72 10.37 13.41
CA LEU A 200 9.01 10.94 13.01
C LEU A 200 10.18 10.21 13.67
N ASN A 201 11.28 10.08 12.95
CA ASN A 201 12.61 9.87 13.52
C ASN A 201 13.43 11.18 13.39
N GLU A 202 14.68 11.17 13.87
CA GLU A 202 15.50 12.39 13.86
C GLU A 202 15.74 12.96 12.45
N THR A 203 15.94 12.09 11.44
CA THR A 203 16.14 12.53 10.04
C THR A 203 14.95 13.35 9.54
N LEU A 204 13.73 12.85 9.76
CA LEU A 204 12.52 13.57 9.35
C LEU A 204 12.25 14.80 10.21
N ALA A 205 12.47 14.71 11.52
CA ALA A 205 12.25 15.82 12.42
C ALA A 205 13.13 17.02 12.04
N ARG A 206 14.42 16.80 11.76
CA ARG A 206 15.31 17.85 11.23
C ARG A 206 14.83 18.38 9.87
N HIS A 207 14.36 17.51 8.99
CA HIS A 207 13.89 17.92 7.67
C HIS A 207 12.57 18.72 7.72
N TYR A 208 11.68 18.42 8.67
CA TYR A 208 10.41 19.10 8.89
C TYR A 208 10.48 20.29 9.85
N GLY A 209 11.62 20.51 10.52
CA GLY A 209 11.77 21.58 11.52
C GLY A 209 11.06 21.26 12.85
N VAL A 210 10.90 19.98 13.19
CA VAL A 210 10.30 19.53 14.46
C VAL A 210 11.42 19.25 15.47
N GLU A 211 11.38 19.93 16.61
CA GLU A 211 12.36 19.77 17.69
C GLU A 211 12.04 18.57 18.60
N GLY A 212 13.00 18.15 19.43
CA GLY A 212 12.78 17.16 20.49
C GLY A 212 12.78 15.69 20.05
N VAL A 213 13.10 15.38 18.80
CA VAL A 213 13.20 13.99 18.29
C VAL A 213 14.66 13.67 17.97
N THR A 214 15.18 12.61 18.60
CA THR A 214 16.58 12.17 18.47
C THR A 214 16.67 10.67 18.22
N GLY A 215 17.65 10.23 17.44
CA GLY A 215 17.88 8.83 17.10
C GLY A 215 17.09 8.31 15.89
N PRO A 216 17.41 7.08 15.46
CA PRO A 216 16.89 6.48 14.23
C PRO A 216 15.45 5.96 14.37
N ASP A 217 15.00 5.72 15.61
CA ASP A 217 13.70 5.13 15.90
C ASP A 217 12.56 6.13 15.73
N PHE A 218 11.54 5.69 15.01
CA PHE A 218 10.31 6.44 14.81
C PHE A 218 9.48 6.50 16.08
N ARG A 219 8.92 7.67 16.36
CA ARG A 219 7.97 7.90 17.45
C ARG A 219 6.83 8.80 16.98
N ARG A 220 5.66 8.64 17.60
CA ARG A 220 4.55 9.58 17.41
C ARG A 220 4.87 10.87 18.17
N VAL A 221 4.71 11.99 17.49
CA VAL A 221 5.00 13.33 18.01
C VAL A 221 3.79 14.18 17.72
N LYS A 222 3.31 14.93 18.71
CA LYS A 222 2.29 15.94 18.50
C LYS A 222 2.87 17.07 17.65
N VAL A 223 2.16 17.47 16.61
CA VAL A 223 2.58 18.56 15.72
C VAL A 223 1.51 19.64 15.77
N ASP A 224 1.89 20.83 16.24
CA ASP A 224 0.99 21.97 16.35
C ASP A 224 0.79 22.71 15.00
N ASP A 225 1.63 22.42 14.00
CA ASP A 225 1.45 22.91 12.63
C ASP A 225 0.24 22.21 11.97
N PRO A 226 -0.86 22.93 11.69
CA PRO A 226 -2.06 22.35 11.09
C PRO A 226 -1.85 21.86 9.66
N ASN A 227 -0.70 22.12 9.04
CA ASN A 227 -0.41 21.67 7.69
C ASN A 227 0.29 20.31 7.67
N ARG A 228 0.96 19.91 8.77
CA ARG A 228 1.74 18.68 8.84
C ARG A 228 0.94 17.53 9.46
N GLY A 229 1.26 16.32 9.05
CA GLY A 229 0.58 15.09 9.48
C GLY A 229 -0.44 14.61 8.45
N GLY A 230 -0.92 13.38 8.65
CA GLY A 230 -1.81 12.71 7.71
C GLY A 230 -1.19 12.51 6.31
N LEU A 231 -1.99 11.95 5.40
CA LEU A 231 -1.60 11.57 4.06
C LEU A 231 -1.07 12.75 3.21
N LEU A 232 -1.65 13.94 3.39
CA LEU A 232 -1.27 15.15 2.64
C LEU A 232 0.10 15.70 3.07
N GLY A 233 0.50 15.44 4.32
CA GLY A 233 1.74 15.92 4.91
C GLY A 233 2.93 14.96 4.77
N LEU A 234 2.71 13.73 4.28
CA LEU A 234 3.77 12.72 4.11
C LEU A 234 4.82 13.18 3.10
N GLY A 235 6.09 13.23 3.51
CA GLY A 235 7.17 13.61 2.60
C GLY A 235 7.25 12.71 1.37
N ALA A 236 7.03 11.40 1.55
CA ALA A 236 7.05 10.42 0.46
C ALA A 236 6.02 10.75 -0.63
N VAL A 237 4.83 11.19 -0.26
CA VAL A 237 3.77 11.59 -1.21
C VAL A 237 4.13 12.89 -1.90
N LEU A 238 4.62 13.88 -1.15
CA LEU A 238 4.97 15.20 -1.68
C LEU A 238 6.10 15.12 -2.71
N VAL A 239 7.09 14.25 -2.49
CA VAL A 239 8.16 13.98 -3.46
C VAL A 239 7.64 13.14 -4.62
N ALA A 240 6.88 12.07 -4.36
CA ALA A 240 6.37 11.20 -5.42
C ALA A 240 5.45 11.91 -6.43
N THR A 241 4.80 12.98 -5.97
CA THR A 241 3.90 13.81 -6.78
C THR A 241 4.58 15.07 -7.34
N SER A 242 5.91 15.16 -7.26
CA SER A 242 6.70 16.26 -7.84
C SER A 242 7.43 15.82 -9.11
N SER A 243 8.10 16.76 -9.76
CA SER A 243 9.10 16.49 -10.82
C SER A 243 10.50 16.68 -10.22
N PRO A 244 11.57 16.13 -10.83
CA PRO A 244 12.92 16.25 -10.27
C PRO A 244 13.34 17.70 -9.99
N ALA A 245 12.96 18.63 -10.87
CA ALA A 245 13.34 20.04 -10.74
C ALA A 245 12.41 20.87 -9.83
N ARG A 246 11.15 20.49 -9.63
CA ARG A 246 10.13 21.36 -9.02
C ARG A 246 8.87 20.63 -8.57
N THR A 247 8.01 21.32 -7.81
CA THR A 247 6.66 20.84 -7.48
C THR A 247 5.82 20.64 -8.75
N ASN A 248 4.78 19.81 -8.64
CA ASN A 248 3.83 19.58 -9.73
C ASN A 248 2.38 19.60 -9.21
N PRO A 249 1.70 20.78 -9.25
CA PRO A 249 0.32 20.91 -8.78
C PRO A 249 -0.64 19.93 -9.47
N VAL A 250 -0.47 19.68 -10.77
CA VAL A 250 -1.34 18.77 -11.52
C VAL A 250 -1.26 17.35 -10.96
N ARG A 251 -0.05 16.82 -10.76
CA ARG A 251 0.16 15.48 -10.18
C ARG A 251 -0.34 15.39 -8.73
N ARG A 252 -0.12 16.44 -7.93
CA ARG A 252 -0.62 16.52 -6.55
C ARG A 252 -2.15 16.49 -6.48
N GLY A 253 -2.82 17.30 -7.31
CA GLY A 253 -4.28 17.34 -7.37
C GLY A 253 -4.87 16.02 -7.85
N ALA A 254 -4.29 15.44 -8.91
CA ALA A 254 -4.71 14.16 -9.44
C ALA A 254 -4.53 13.03 -8.40
N TRP A 255 -3.41 13.05 -7.66
CA TRP A 255 -3.17 12.10 -6.57
C TRP A 255 -4.22 12.22 -5.46
N VAL A 256 -4.63 13.44 -5.06
CA VAL A 256 -5.70 13.60 -4.06
C VAL A 256 -7.03 13.07 -4.58
N LEU A 257 -7.41 13.41 -5.82
CA LEU A 257 -8.66 12.94 -6.40
C LEU A 257 -8.68 11.40 -6.52
N GLU A 258 -7.61 10.79 -7.04
CA GLU A 258 -7.54 9.36 -7.32
C GLU A 258 -7.22 8.53 -6.07
N ARG A 259 -6.15 8.89 -5.33
CA ARG A 259 -5.64 8.10 -4.19
C ARG A 259 -6.40 8.38 -2.90
N VAL A 260 -7.00 9.56 -2.74
CA VAL A 260 -7.78 9.89 -1.53
C VAL A 260 -9.28 9.75 -1.77
N LEU A 261 -9.84 10.33 -2.84
CA LEU A 261 -11.29 10.34 -3.07
C LEU A 261 -11.81 9.23 -4.02
N GLY A 262 -10.93 8.49 -4.69
CA GLY A 262 -11.34 7.47 -5.66
C GLY A 262 -11.97 8.03 -6.94
N GLU A 263 -11.79 9.32 -7.22
CA GLU A 263 -12.24 9.96 -8.45
C GLU A 263 -11.22 9.80 -9.56
N ASP A 264 -11.69 9.46 -10.77
CA ASP A 264 -10.85 9.43 -11.97
C ASP A 264 -10.54 10.86 -12.46
N PRO A 265 -9.26 11.31 -12.42
CA PRO A 265 -8.88 12.61 -12.95
C PRO A 265 -8.91 12.65 -14.49
N GLY A 266 -9.03 11.50 -15.16
CA GLY A 266 -8.96 11.33 -16.60
C GLY A 266 -7.52 11.26 -17.12
N GLU A 267 -7.35 10.69 -18.31
CA GLU A 267 -6.05 10.63 -18.96
C GLU A 267 -5.66 11.99 -19.57
N PRO A 268 -4.37 12.39 -19.50
CA PRO A 268 -3.88 13.53 -20.26
C PRO A 268 -4.10 13.31 -21.76
N ARG A 269 -4.42 14.39 -22.49
CA ARG A 269 -4.53 14.30 -23.96
C ARG A 269 -3.16 13.96 -24.57
N PRO A 270 -3.12 13.19 -25.67
CA PRO A 270 -1.90 13.02 -26.45
C PRO A 270 -1.30 14.38 -26.81
N ASN A 271 0.01 14.55 -26.64
CA ASN A 271 0.75 15.79 -26.91
C ASN A 271 0.34 17.01 -26.06
N ALA A 272 -0.20 16.82 -24.85
CA ALA A 272 -0.51 17.92 -23.92
C ALA A 272 0.71 18.80 -23.54
N GLY A 273 1.92 18.29 -23.77
CA GLY A 273 3.19 18.95 -23.44
C GLY A 273 3.49 18.88 -21.94
N GLU A 274 4.75 19.13 -21.58
CA GLU A 274 5.17 19.29 -20.18
C GLU A 274 5.59 20.74 -19.93
N LEU A 275 5.27 21.25 -18.74
CA LEU A 275 5.81 22.51 -18.26
C LEU A 275 7.33 22.36 -18.03
N PRO A 276 8.17 23.31 -18.49
CA PRO A 276 9.62 23.20 -18.41
C PRO A 276 10.12 23.04 -16.96
N GLY A 277 11.34 22.53 -16.78
CA GLY A 277 11.93 22.32 -15.44
C GLY A 277 12.06 23.59 -14.59
N ASN A 278 12.11 24.76 -15.23
CA ASN A 278 12.16 26.09 -14.61
C ASN A 278 10.83 26.86 -14.72
N ALA A 279 9.72 26.16 -14.98
CA ALA A 279 8.39 26.70 -14.80
C ALA A 279 8.22 27.20 -13.36
N GLY A 280 7.70 28.41 -13.18
CA GLY A 280 7.67 29.09 -11.89
C GLY A 280 8.99 29.75 -11.47
N GLU A 281 10.05 29.67 -12.28
CA GLU A 281 11.34 30.34 -12.02
C GLU A 281 11.70 31.37 -13.10
N ARG A 282 11.20 31.17 -14.33
CA ARG A 282 11.44 32.11 -15.44
C ARG A 282 10.42 33.25 -15.44
N ARG A 283 10.92 34.48 -15.28
CA ARG A 283 10.21 35.75 -15.56
C ARG A 283 8.87 35.91 -14.81
N GLY A 284 8.94 36.10 -13.49
CA GLY A 284 7.91 36.81 -12.70
C GLY A 284 6.55 36.12 -12.54
N LYS A 285 6.35 34.92 -13.09
CA LYS A 285 5.13 34.11 -12.91
C LYS A 285 5.38 32.95 -11.95
N THR A 286 4.41 32.71 -11.06
CA THR A 286 4.32 31.51 -10.21
C THR A 286 3.82 30.31 -11.02
N LEU A 287 3.99 29.09 -10.51
CA LEU A 287 3.45 27.88 -11.16
C LEU A 287 1.93 27.94 -11.32
N ARG A 288 1.25 28.58 -10.37
CA ARG A 288 -0.18 28.84 -10.43
C ARG A 288 -0.55 29.69 -11.64
N GLU A 289 0.12 30.83 -11.82
CA GLU A 289 -0.15 31.74 -12.95
C GLU A 289 0.18 31.09 -14.30
N GLU A 290 1.20 30.23 -14.37
CA GLU A 290 1.50 29.45 -15.57
C GLU A 290 0.39 28.43 -15.88
N LEU A 291 -0.13 27.73 -14.88
CA LEU A 291 -1.23 26.76 -15.05
C LEU A 291 -2.57 27.43 -15.32
N GLU A 292 -2.84 28.58 -14.71
CA GLU A 292 -4.00 29.41 -15.02
C GLU A 292 -3.93 29.94 -16.46
N SER A 293 -2.75 30.32 -16.94
CA SER A 293 -2.55 30.64 -18.35
C SER A 293 -2.72 29.42 -19.25
N HIS A 294 -2.31 28.22 -18.80
CA HIS A 294 -2.45 26.99 -19.58
C HIS A 294 -3.92 26.56 -19.72
N ARG A 295 -4.72 26.70 -18.66
CA ARG A 295 -6.14 26.31 -18.63
C ARG A 295 -7.07 27.30 -19.33
N SER A 296 -6.59 28.48 -19.74
CA SER A 296 -7.43 29.42 -20.50
C SER A 296 -7.91 28.84 -21.85
N ARG A 297 -7.31 27.72 -22.29
CA ARG A 297 -7.77 26.92 -23.43
C ARG A 297 -8.91 25.99 -22.99
N PRO A 298 -10.10 26.03 -23.64
CA PRO A 298 -11.26 25.22 -23.24
C PRO A 298 -10.96 23.72 -23.12
N ASP A 299 -10.09 23.21 -23.99
CA ASP A 299 -9.69 21.81 -23.96
C ASP A 299 -8.86 21.43 -22.71
N CYS A 300 -8.02 22.33 -22.22
CA CYS A 300 -7.24 22.10 -21.01
C CYS A 300 -8.12 22.28 -19.76
N ALA A 301 -8.99 23.29 -19.76
CA ALA A 301 -9.89 23.60 -18.65
C ALA A 301 -10.75 22.41 -18.21
N ARG A 302 -11.26 21.62 -19.16
CA ARG A 302 -12.18 20.48 -18.92
C ARG A 302 -11.70 19.53 -17.81
N CYS A 303 -10.40 19.25 -17.75
CA CYS A 303 -9.82 18.41 -16.69
C CYS A 303 -9.14 19.27 -15.60
N HIS A 304 -8.39 20.30 -15.99
CA HIS A 304 -7.57 21.08 -15.05
C HIS A 304 -8.37 21.93 -14.06
N ASP A 305 -9.60 22.33 -14.40
CA ASP A 305 -10.48 23.06 -13.46
C ASP A 305 -10.85 22.22 -12.24
N ARG A 306 -10.84 20.89 -12.37
CA ARG A 306 -11.09 19.95 -11.27
C ARG A 306 -9.82 19.58 -10.50
N ILE A 307 -8.68 19.53 -11.20
CA ILE A 307 -7.43 18.97 -10.67
C ILE A 307 -6.56 20.04 -10.00
N ASP A 308 -6.25 21.10 -10.74
CA ASP A 308 -5.23 22.06 -10.32
C ASP A 308 -5.58 22.79 -9.02
N PRO A 309 -6.84 23.24 -8.77
CA PRO A 309 -7.18 23.89 -7.50
C PRO A 309 -6.89 23.01 -6.28
N VAL A 310 -7.02 21.69 -6.42
CA VAL A 310 -6.67 20.73 -5.36
C VAL A 310 -5.17 20.67 -5.15
N GLY A 311 -4.40 20.64 -6.25
CA GLY A 311 -2.94 20.65 -6.19
C GLY A 311 -2.31 21.95 -5.68
N PHE A 312 -2.99 23.08 -5.85
CA PHE A 312 -2.54 24.39 -5.35
C PHE A 312 -2.49 24.44 -3.82
N ALA A 313 -3.40 23.74 -3.12
CA ALA A 313 -3.39 23.66 -1.66
C ALA A 313 -2.07 23.12 -1.09
N LEU A 314 -1.34 22.32 -1.86
CA LEU A 314 -0.10 21.70 -1.41
C LEU A 314 1.15 22.49 -1.86
N GLN A 315 1.03 23.67 -2.47
CA GLN A 315 2.18 24.39 -3.03
C GLN A 315 3.12 25.00 -1.99
N ASN A 316 2.68 25.12 -0.74
CA ASN A 316 3.56 25.44 0.38
C ASN A 316 4.55 24.32 0.70
N TYR A 317 4.39 23.13 0.12
CA TYR A 317 5.45 22.11 0.14
C TYR A 317 6.30 22.21 -1.12
N ASP A 318 7.61 22.30 -0.98
CA ASP A 318 8.55 22.24 -2.09
C ASP A 318 8.65 20.82 -2.69
N ALA A 319 9.58 20.61 -3.63
CA ALA A 319 9.76 19.33 -4.32
C ALA A 319 10.31 18.22 -3.39
N THR A 320 10.86 18.58 -2.22
CA THR A 320 11.36 17.65 -1.19
C THR A 320 10.35 17.44 -0.06
N GLY A 321 9.27 18.23 0.00
CA GLY A 321 8.26 18.15 1.05
C GLY A 321 8.50 19.10 2.24
N ARG A 322 9.47 20.02 2.13
CA ARG A 322 9.69 21.10 3.10
C ARG A 322 8.69 22.22 2.91
N TRP A 323 8.36 22.89 4.00
CA TRP A 323 7.49 24.07 3.97
C TRP A 323 8.21 25.27 3.34
N ARG A 324 7.47 26.07 2.58
CA ARG A 324 7.88 27.38 2.04
C ARG A 324 6.69 28.35 2.04
N ASP A 325 6.96 29.60 2.37
CA ASP A 325 5.96 30.68 2.30
C ASP A 325 5.96 31.40 0.96
N THR A 326 7.07 31.29 0.21
CA THR A 326 7.23 31.96 -1.07
C THR A 326 7.66 31.02 -2.19
N GLU A 327 7.19 31.30 -3.40
CA GLU A 327 7.63 30.72 -4.66
C GLU A 327 7.96 31.86 -5.62
N ALA A 328 9.10 31.78 -6.32
CA ALA A 328 9.54 32.83 -7.24
C ALA A 328 9.65 34.24 -6.60
N GLY A 329 9.92 34.31 -5.28
CA GLY A 329 9.97 35.56 -4.52
C GLY A 329 8.59 36.17 -4.20
N ARG A 330 7.49 35.45 -4.44
CA ARG A 330 6.11 35.89 -4.14
C ARG A 330 5.45 34.94 -3.14
N PRO A 331 4.52 35.42 -2.29
CA PRO A 331 3.75 34.54 -1.42
C PRO A 331 3.03 33.44 -2.20
N VAL A 332 3.05 32.21 -1.68
CA VAL A 332 2.30 31.10 -2.25
C VAL A 332 0.80 31.34 -2.10
N ASP A 333 0.04 31.26 -3.19
CA ASP A 333 -1.42 31.25 -3.17
C ASP A 333 -1.93 29.79 -3.16
N ALA A 334 -2.23 29.29 -1.96
CA ALA A 334 -2.66 27.93 -1.72
C ALA A 334 -4.19 27.75 -1.69
N ARG A 335 -4.95 28.76 -2.14
CA ARG A 335 -6.40 28.67 -2.19
C ARG A 335 -6.85 27.73 -3.29
N GLY A 336 -7.88 26.94 -3.00
CA GLY A 336 -8.41 25.95 -3.91
C GLY A 336 -9.87 25.58 -3.61
N ARG A 337 -10.36 24.55 -4.30
CA ARG A 337 -11.70 23.99 -4.14
C ARG A 337 -11.73 22.54 -4.62
N LEU A 338 -12.44 21.66 -3.91
CA LEU A 338 -12.72 20.30 -4.39
C LEU A 338 -13.83 20.35 -5.46
N PRO A 339 -13.85 19.45 -6.45
CA PRO A 339 -14.97 19.35 -7.39
C PRO A 339 -16.31 19.26 -6.64
N GLY A 340 -17.22 20.21 -6.89
CA GLY A 340 -18.52 20.30 -6.21
C GLY A 340 -18.48 20.67 -4.71
N GLY A 341 -17.29 20.88 -4.13
CA GLY A 341 -17.10 21.17 -2.71
C GLY A 341 -16.89 22.66 -2.40
N ALA A 342 -16.67 22.97 -1.12
CA ALA A 342 -16.35 24.31 -0.64
C ALA A 342 -14.93 24.76 -1.05
N ALA A 343 -14.70 26.07 -1.04
CA ALA A 343 -13.35 26.62 -1.15
C ALA A 343 -12.57 26.35 0.16
N PHE A 344 -11.26 26.18 0.03
CA PHE A 344 -10.34 26.00 1.14
C PHE A 344 -9.05 26.79 0.92
N ASP A 345 -8.24 26.89 1.96
CA ASP A 345 -6.90 27.48 1.90
C ASP A 345 -5.87 26.52 2.53
N GLY A 346 -4.80 26.26 1.79
CA GLY A 346 -3.67 25.44 2.22
C GLY A 346 -4.00 23.97 2.50
N PRO A 347 -2.99 23.21 2.98
CA PRO A 347 -3.15 21.79 3.30
C PRO A 347 -4.18 21.53 4.40
N GLY A 348 -4.21 22.37 5.44
CA GLY A 348 -5.18 22.25 6.54
C GLY A 348 -6.63 22.39 6.06
N GLY A 349 -6.93 23.41 5.24
CA GLY A 349 -8.27 23.58 4.68
C GLY A 349 -8.65 22.46 3.71
N LEU A 350 -7.70 21.95 2.92
CA LEU A 350 -7.94 20.79 2.06
C LEU A 350 -8.26 19.52 2.88
N ARG A 351 -7.53 19.27 3.98
CA ARG A 351 -7.86 18.17 4.91
C ARG A 351 -9.29 18.29 5.40
N ASP A 352 -9.70 19.45 5.88
CA ASP A 352 -11.04 19.64 6.43
C ASP A 352 -12.13 19.41 5.35
N ALA A 353 -11.86 19.83 4.11
CA ALA A 353 -12.72 19.55 2.96
C ALA A 353 -12.79 18.04 2.61
N LEU A 354 -11.70 17.30 2.77
CA LEU A 354 -11.67 15.84 2.57
C LEU A 354 -12.41 15.10 3.69
N VAL A 355 -12.29 15.56 4.94
CA VAL A 355 -13.06 15.04 6.09
C VAL A 355 -14.57 15.24 5.87
N ALA A 356 -14.98 16.38 5.29
CA ALA A 356 -16.36 16.61 4.89
C ALA A 356 -16.85 15.61 3.82
N ARG A 357 -15.94 15.01 3.05
CA ARG A 357 -16.19 13.94 2.07
C ARG A 357 -15.77 12.55 2.57
N ARG A 358 -15.86 12.32 3.90
CA ARG A 358 -15.44 11.04 4.51
C ARG A 358 -16.05 9.79 3.87
N ALA A 359 -17.27 9.87 3.33
CA ALA A 359 -17.91 8.74 2.65
C ALA A 359 -17.12 8.30 1.41
N ASP A 360 -16.73 9.24 0.55
CA ASP A 360 -15.93 8.96 -0.65
C ASP A 360 -14.54 8.43 -0.27
N PHE A 361 -13.94 9.01 0.77
CA PHE A 361 -12.66 8.56 1.30
C PHE A 361 -12.73 7.12 1.82
N VAL A 362 -13.74 6.78 2.64
CA VAL A 362 -13.93 5.43 3.18
C VAL A 362 -14.22 4.41 2.07
N GLU A 363 -15.05 4.76 1.08
CA GLU A 363 -15.32 3.89 -0.08
C GLU A 363 -14.05 3.61 -0.89
N ASN A 364 -13.22 4.64 -1.15
CA ASN A 364 -11.97 4.47 -1.87
C ASN A 364 -10.94 3.66 -1.07
N VAL A 365 -10.76 3.90 0.23
CA VAL A 365 -9.87 3.07 1.06
C VAL A 365 -10.34 1.62 1.08
N THR A 366 -11.66 1.39 1.14
CA THR A 366 -12.27 0.05 1.07
C THR A 366 -11.95 -0.63 -0.27
N ALA A 367 -12.15 0.06 -1.39
CA ALA A 367 -11.83 -0.47 -2.72
C ALA A 367 -10.36 -0.84 -2.86
N ARG A 368 -9.45 -0.01 -2.34
CA ARG A 368 -8.00 -0.24 -2.41
C ARG A 368 -7.56 -1.40 -1.53
N LEU A 369 -8.11 -1.50 -0.31
CA LEU A 369 -7.80 -2.62 0.56
C LEU A 369 -8.35 -3.93 0.00
N LEU A 370 -9.56 -3.92 -0.56
CA LEU A 370 -10.14 -5.08 -1.22
C LEU A 370 -9.29 -5.52 -2.43
N ALA A 371 -8.90 -4.60 -3.32
CA ALA A 371 -8.00 -4.91 -4.43
C ALA A 371 -6.70 -5.58 -3.95
N PHE A 372 -6.08 -5.03 -2.90
CA PHE A 372 -4.87 -5.59 -2.34
C PHE A 372 -5.11 -6.99 -1.75
N ALA A 373 -6.20 -7.19 -1.02
CA ALA A 373 -6.57 -8.47 -0.42
C ALA A 373 -6.84 -9.57 -1.46
N LEU A 374 -7.40 -9.21 -2.62
CA LEU A 374 -7.68 -10.13 -3.72
C LEU A 374 -6.50 -10.33 -4.67
N GLY A 375 -5.48 -9.46 -4.61
CA GLY A 375 -4.33 -9.51 -5.52
C GLY A 375 -4.68 -9.15 -6.97
N ARG A 376 -5.81 -8.45 -7.19
CA ARG A 376 -6.29 -7.96 -8.50
C ARG A 376 -7.01 -6.61 -8.33
N LYS A 377 -7.25 -5.90 -9.43
CA LYS A 377 -8.07 -4.67 -9.39
C LYS A 377 -9.51 -5.00 -9.04
N VAL A 378 -10.19 -4.12 -8.31
CA VAL A 378 -11.65 -4.15 -8.14
C VAL A 378 -12.30 -3.98 -9.51
N GLU A 379 -13.21 -4.89 -9.84
CA GLU A 379 -13.95 -4.91 -11.10
C GLU A 379 -15.40 -4.41 -10.89
N TYR A 380 -16.18 -4.37 -11.96
CA TYR A 380 -17.55 -3.84 -11.91
C TYR A 380 -18.45 -4.59 -10.91
N PHE A 381 -18.29 -5.92 -10.78
CA PHE A 381 -19.08 -6.77 -9.90
C PHE A 381 -18.70 -6.62 -8.41
N ASP A 382 -17.49 -6.17 -8.11
CA ASP A 382 -17.04 -5.92 -6.72
C ASP A 382 -17.66 -4.66 -6.12
N ARG A 383 -18.19 -3.75 -6.96
CA ARG A 383 -18.70 -2.44 -6.52
C ARG A 383 -19.79 -2.56 -5.47
N ALA A 384 -20.62 -3.61 -5.53
CA ALA A 384 -21.64 -3.85 -4.51
C ALA A 384 -21.02 -4.19 -3.15
N ALA A 385 -19.98 -5.03 -3.13
CA ALA A 385 -19.26 -5.39 -1.91
C ALA A 385 -18.53 -4.17 -1.32
N VAL A 386 -17.85 -3.38 -2.16
CA VAL A 386 -17.18 -2.15 -1.74
C VAL A 386 -18.15 -1.19 -1.07
N LYS A 387 -19.31 -0.93 -1.69
CA LYS A 387 -20.32 -0.03 -1.13
C LYS A 387 -20.92 -0.56 0.17
N ALA A 388 -21.19 -1.86 0.26
CA ALA A 388 -21.74 -2.47 1.46
C ALA A 388 -20.75 -2.36 2.64
N ILE A 389 -19.47 -2.68 2.42
CA ILE A 389 -18.43 -2.57 3.44
C ILE A 389 -18.23 -1.10 3.84
N ALA A 390 -18.17 -0.18 2.88
CA ALA A 390 -17.99 1.24 3.16
C ALA A 390 -19.14 1.80 3.99
N ALA A 391 -20.39 1.41 3.70
CA ALA A 391 -21.56 1.78 4.49
C ALA A 391 -21.47 1.23 5.92
N GLU A 392 -21.11 -0.05 6.10
CA GLU A 392 -20.88 -0.64 7.43
C GLU A 392 -19.80 0.15 8.21
N MET A 393 -18.73 0.56 7.54
CA MET A 393 -17.67 1.33 8.18
C MET A 393 -18.16 2.71 8.63
N LEU A 394 -18.96 3.40 7.83
CA LEU A 394 -19.50 4.71 8.20
C LEU A 394 -20.42 4.64 9.43
N ASP A 395 -21.10 3.51 9.65
CA ASP A 395 -21.95 3.28 10.82
C ASP A 395 -21.16 2.86 12.07
N ARG A 396 -19.90 2.42 11.91
CA ARG A 396 -19.04 1.88 12.98
C ARG A 396 -17.78 2.73 13.22
N ASP A 397 -17.94 4.05 13.19
CA ASP A 397 -16.87 5.06 13.37
C ASP A 397 -15.66 4.89 12.41
N ALA A 398 -15.85 4.16 11.31
CA ALA A 398 -14.85 3.86 10.30
C ALA A 398 -13.55 3.28 10.86
N SER A 399 -13.61 2.33 11.81
CA SER A 399 -12.39 1.71 12.34
C SER A 399 -11.59 0.95 11.26
N ALA A 400 -10.30 1.26 11.12
CA ALA A 400 -9.42 0.62 10.15
C ALA A 400 -9.24 -0.89 10.38
N ARG A 401 -9.28 -1.34 11.64
CA ARG A 401 -9.27 -2.77 11.98
C ARG A 401 -10.57 -3.45 11.56
N ALA A 402 -11.71 -2.80 11.83
CA ALA A 402 -13.02 -3.31 11.42
C ALA A 402 -13.12 -3.42 9.90
N LEU A 403 -12.47 -2.52 9.14
CA LEU A 403 -12.41 -2.60 7.69
C LEU A 403 -11.71 -3.88 7.22
N VAL A 404 -10.56 -4.25 7.82
CA VAL A 404 -9.85 -5.50 7.50
C VAL A 404 -10.76 -6.70 7.77
N GLU A 405 -11.45 -6.71 8.91
CA GLU A 405 -12.40 -7.77 9.26
C GLU A 405 -13.59 -7.86 8.29
N ALA A 406 -14.14 -6.72 7.87
CA ALA A 406 -15.24 -6.67 6.90
C ALA A 406 -14.82 -7.17 5.52
N VAL A 407 -13.62 -6.80 5.06
CA VAL A 407 -13.05 -7.28 3.79
C VAL A 407 -12.93 -8.80 3.77
N VAL A 408 -12.40 -9.42 4.84
CA VAL A 408 -12.24 -10.88 4.86
C VAL A 408 -13.56 -11.63 5.01
N ARG A 409 -14.60 -11.00 5.58
CA ARG A 409 -15.95 -11.57 5.68
C ARG A 409 -16.74 -11.52 4.37
N ALA A 410 -16.38 -10.62 3.47
CA ALA A 410 -17.07 -10.41 2.21
C ALA A 410 -16.97 -11.62 1.27
N ASP A 411 -18.01 -11.85 0.49
CA ASP A 411 -18.05 -12.98 -0.45
C ASP A 411 -16.95 -12.88 -1.52
N ALA A 412 -16.60 -11.66 -1.96
CA ALA A 412 -15.46 -11.43 -2.86
C ALA A 412 -14.15 -12.04 -2.32
N PHE A 413 -13.95 -12.04 -1.00
CA PHE A 413 -12.78 -12.66 -0.37
C PHE A 413 -12.95 -14.16 -0.14
N ARG A 414 -14.17 -14.64 0.09
CA ARG A 414 -14.43 -16.03 0.51
C ARG A 414 -14.80 -16.99 -0.62
N PHE A 415 -15.12 -16.47 -1.79
CA PHE A 415 -15.49 -17.24 -2.96
C PHE A 415 -14.48 -17.00 -4.08
N ARG A 416 -14.27 -18.03 -4.90
CA ARG A 416 -13.60 -17.84 -6.18
C ARG A 416 -14.63 -17.35 -7.19
N GLU A 417 -14.24 -16.32 -7.92
CA GLU A 417 -15.13 -15.62 -8.84
C GLU A 417 -15.47 -16.47 -10.05
N THR A 418 -16.66 -16.23 -10.61
CA THR A 418 -16.98 -16.57 -11.99
C THR A 418 -16.53 -15.42 -12.86
N GLY A 419 -15.79 -15.69 -13.93
CA GLY A 419 -15.31 -14.64 -14.85
C GLY A 419 -16.41 -13.94 -15.68
N ASP A 420 -17.69 -14.08 -15.30
CA ASP A 420 -18.87 -13.61 -16.02
C ASP A 420 -19.70 -12.63 -15.17
#